data_AF-A0A6G9AYE1-F1
#
_entry.id   AF-A0A6G9AYE1-F1
#
_cell.length_a   1.000
_cell.length_b   1.000
_cell.length_c   1.000
_cell.angle_alpha   90.00
_cell.angle_beta   90.00
_cell.angle_gamma   90.00
#
_symmetry.space_group_name_H-M   'P 1'
#
loop_
_entity.id
_entity.type
_entity.pdbx_description
1 polymer ?
#
loop_
_entity_poly.entity_id
_entity_poly.type
_entity_poly.pdbx_seq_one_letter_code
_entity_poly.pdbx_strand_id
1 'polypeptide(L)'
;MIVTPLRFLWLILSAASYVTLAYFVTRQQFGWLISLSTVLLLGYTWAIRRIDKQREGSTDRVLFASAIGFRLLLLFAVPCLSDDVYRFVWDGRLLAHGFNPYLYLPSRLVETDLAATAGLDRVLFQQLNSPDYFTVYPPLNQAIFGLAAWLSPHSLLGNIVWLRIPILLSEIGSLWLMTRLFRRLNRNPNLALLYGLNPLVILELTGNLHFEAVMIFFTLLAGWWLLTERWIRSAAALALAIGTKLLPLLLLPLIVRWLGWRKGMVYATLAGVFTILQFLPFASLELVQNVVSSVNLYFQKFEFNASVYYVLRSVGYWIKGYNAIETIGFWLSITTTLSILWISFRWRNVSVPAQILAILTLYFGFATTVHPWYITTVVAASVFTRFRYPLVWSAIIPVSYFTYRTIPYHENLWLTAAEYSTVVAVAFWEVRIGQKSNKKTTGISTNGFF
;
A
#
# COMPACT_ATOMS: atom_id res chain seq x y z
N MET A 1 1.35 32.86 8.88
CA MET A 1 2.52 32.04 9.28
C MET A 1 3.62 32.27 8.26
N ILE A 2 4.79 32.70 8.72
CA ILE A 2 5.90 33.19 7.87
C ILE A 2 6.60 32.00 7.20
N VAL A 3 6.72 32.02 5.87
CA VAL A 3 7.59 31.10 5.13
C VAL A 3 9.03 31.52 5.43
N THR A 4 9.70 30.79 6.32
CA THR A 4 11.13 31.01 6.61
C THR A 4 11.99 30.62 5.40
N PRO A 5 13.18 31.20 5.21
CA PRO A 5 14.10 30.81 4.12
C PRO A 5 14.36 29.29 4.06
N LEU A 6 14.45 28.64 5.22
CA LEU A 6 14.64 27.19 5.30
C LEU A 6 13.43 26.37 4.80
N ARG A 7 12.19 26.85 5.07
CA ARG A 7 10.96 26.26 4.53
C ARG A 7 10.92 26.42 3.01
N PHE A 8 11.32 27.58 2.51
CA PHE A 8 11.35 27.84 1.07
C PHE A 8 12.38 26.94 0.36
N LEU A 9 13.60 26.84 0.91
CA LEU A 9 14.64 25.94 0.40
C LEU A 9 14.16 24.49 0.39
N TRP A 10 13.55 24.00 1.48
CA TRP A 10 12.99 22.66 1.55
C TRP A 10 11.92 22.42 0.47
N LEU A 11 11.02 23.38 0.25
CA LEU A 11 9.98 23.28 -0.78
C LEU A 11 10.57 23.14 -2.18
N ILE A 12 11.54 24.00 -2.52
CA ILE A 12 12.20 23.98 -3.83
C ILE A 12 12.96 22.67 -4.02
N LEU A 13 13.80 22.27 -3.07
CA LEU A 13 14.59 21.05 -3.17
C LEU A 13 13.70 19.81 -3.27
N SER A 14 12.60 19.78 -2.50
CA SER A 14 11.65 18.66 -2.55
C SER A 14 10.90 18.64 -3.87
N ALA A 15 10.38 19.77 -4.34
CA ALA A 15 9.69 19.87 -5.62
C ALA A 15 10.60 19.46 -6.79
N ALA A 16 11.83 19.99 -6.82
CA ALA A 16 12.82 19.60 -7.82
C ALA A 16 13.11 18.11 -7.77
N SER A 17 13.33 17.54 -6.57
CA SER A 17 13.62 16.10 -6.42
C SER A 17 12.44 15.22 -6.85
N TYR A 18 11.19 15.58 -6.50
CA TYR A 18 10.00 14.85 -6.95
C TYR A 18 9.84 14.91 -8.47
N VAL A 19 10.02 16.08 -9.09
CA VAL A 19 9.95 16.24 -10.55
C VAL A 19 11.08 15.46 -11.22
N THR A 20 12.31 15.55 -10.73
CA THR A 20 13.43 14.78 -11.28
C THR A 20 13.16 13.29 -11.21
N LEU A 21 12.77 12.78 -10.03
CA LEU A 21 12.48 11.35 -9.85
C LEU A 21 11.34 10.86 -10.74
N ALA A 22 10.25 11.61 -10.84
CA ALA A 22 9.04 11.13 -11.50
C ALA A 22 9.05 11.26 -13.04
N TYR A 23 9.86 12.16 -13.60
CA TYR A 23 9.87 12.42 -15.04
C TYR A 23 11.17 12.00 -15.73
N PHE A 24 12.26 11.81 -14.98
CA PHE A 24 13.59 11.63 -15.57
C PHE A 24 14.40 10.47 -15.00
N VAL A 25 13.94 9.82 -13.91
CA VAL A 25 14.67 8.71 -13.28
C VAL A 25 13.90 7.42 -13.41
N THR A 26 14.45 6.46 -14.15
CA THR A 26 13.90 5.10 -14.25
C THR A 26 14.39 4.21 -13.11
N ARG A 27 13.65 3.14 -12.76
CA ARG A 27 14.06 2.21 -11.69
C ARG A 27 15.44 1.57 -11.86
N GLN A 28 15.95 1.50 -13.09
CA GLN A 28 17.29 0.99 -13.38
C GLN A 28 18.40 1.96 -12.90
N GLN A 29 18.11 3.26 -12.83
CA GLN A 29 19.05 4.32 -12.43
C GLN A 29 19.17 4.43 -10.91
N PHE A 30 19.57 3.33 -10.28
CA PHE A 30 19.62 3.16 -8.82
C PHE A 30 20.35 4.30 -8.08
N GLY A 31 21.48 4.77 -8.61
CA GLY A 31 22.27 5.84 -7.98
C GLY A 31 21.50 7.16 -7.88
N TRP A 32 20.81 7.55 -8.95
CA TRP A 32 19.95 8.75 -8.96
C TRP A 32 18.74 8.58 -8.05
N LEU A 33 18.11 7.41 -8.11
CA LEU A 33 16.96 7.06 -7.28
C LEU A 33 17.29 7.24 -5.80
N ILE A 34 18.32 6.54 -5.29
CA ILE A 34 18.69 6.60 -3.87
C ILE A 34 19.16 8.00 -3.45
N SER A 35 19.91 8.69 -4.30
CA SER A 35 20.42 10.04 -3.98
C SER A 35 19.26 11.03 -3.79
N LEU A 36 18.31 11.07 -4.72
CA LEU A 36 17.16 11.98 -4.64
C LEU A 36 16.16 11.55 -3.57
N SER A 37 15.92 10.25 -3.39
CA SER A 37 15.12 9.73 -2.27
C SER A 37 15.73 10.12 -0.92
N THR A 38 17.06 10.14 -0.80
CA THR A 38 17.76 10.60 0.41
C THR A 38 17.55 12.10 0.65
N VAL A 39 17.64 12.94 -0.39
CA VAL A 39 17.35 14.38 -0.28
C VAL A 39 15.90 14.60 0.21
N LEU A 40 14.94 13.90 -0.39
CA LEU A 40 13.54 13.95 0.03
C LEU A 40 13.35 13.48 1.48
N LEU A 41 14.03 12.41 1.88
CA LEU A 41 13.97 11.88 3.24
C LEU A 41 14.53 12.85 4.27
N LEU A 42 15.66 13.51 3.98
CA LEU A 42 16.24 14.52 4.85
C LEU A 42 15.29 15.71 5.03
N GLY A 43 14.69 16.17 3.92
CA GLY A 43 13.66 17.22 3.93
C GLY A 43 12.42 16.81 4.73
N TYR A 44 11.90 15.60 4.49
CA TYR A 44 10.78 15.02 5.23
C TYR A 44 11.08 14.97 6.73
N THR A 45 12.22 14.41 7.11
CA THR A 45 12.64 14.27 8.51
C THR A 45 12.73 15.64 9.18
N TRP A 46 13.28 16.64 8.49
CA TRP A 46 13.31 18.01 8.99
C TRP A 46 11.90 18.58 9.21
N ALA A 47 10.98 18.38 8.26
CA ALA A 47 9.60 18.87 8.34
C ALA A 47 8.83 18.22 9.50
N ILE A 48 8.97 16.90 9.69
CA ILE A 48 8.18 16.16 10.69
C ILE A 48 8.70 16.27 12.12
N ARG A 49 9.99 16.58 12.33
CA ARG A 49 10.61 16.71 13.68
C ARG A 49 9.91 17.72 14.59
N ARG A 50 9.14 18.65 14.02
CA ARG A 50 8.41 19.69 14.76
C ARG A 50 6.95 19.32 15.04
N ILE A 51 6.40 18.29 14.40
CA ILE A 51 5.00 17.90 14.51
C ILE A 51 4.67 17.42 15.93
N ASP A 52 5.49 16.52 16.49
CA ASP A 52 5.25 15.94 17.83
C ASP A 52 5.34 16.98 18.96
N LYS A 53 6.02 18.12 18.72
CA LYS A 53 6.20 19.20 19.70
C LYS A 53 5.05 20.21 19.73
N GLN A 54 4.19 20.24 18.72
CA GLN A 54 3.03 21.13 18.69
C GLN A 54 1.89 20.51 19.50
N ARG A 55 1.72 20.97 20.74
CA ARG A 55 0.46 20.78 21.47
C ARG A 55 -0.59 21.69 20.86
N GLU A 56 -1.73 21.08 20.54
CA GLU A 56 -3.06 21.67 20.29
C GLU A 56 -3.11 23.13 19.79
N GLY A 57 -3.63 23.36 18.57
CA GLY A 57 -4.19 24.67 18.27
C GLY A 57 -4.42 25.06 16.81
N SER A 58 -3.67 24.55 15.83
CA SER A 58 -3.99 24.79 14.41
C SER A 58 -3.24 23.82 13.49
N THR A 59 -3.86 23.49 12.36
CA THR A 59 -3.19 22.72 11.30
C THR A 59 -2.11 23.57 10.62
N ASP A 60 -0.92 23.02 10.39
CA ASP A 60 0.12 23.70 9.59
C ASP A 60 -0.30 23.71 8.11
N ARG A 61 -1.00 24.78 7.71
CA ARG A 61 -1.56 24.94 6.36
C ARG A 61 -0.49 24.85 5.28
N VAL A 62 0.74 25.32 5.56
CA VAL A 62 1.83 25.26 4.59
C VAL A 62 2.21 23.82 4.34
N LEU A 63 2.44 23.02 5.39
CA LEU A 63 2.80 21.61 5.23
C LEU A 63 1.70 20.77 4.58
N PHE A 64 0.42 21.02 4.89
CA PHE A 64 -0.69 20.37 4.20
C PHE A 64 -0.78 20.78 2.72
N ALA A 65 -0.58 22.07 2.42
CA ALA A 65 -0.52 22.54 1.04
C ALA A 65 0.69 21.92 0.30
N SER A 66 1.83 21.73 0.96
CA SER A 66 2.99 21.04 0.38
C SER A 66 2.70 19.58 0.09
N ALA A 67 2.05 18.87 1.02
CA ALA A 67 1.66 17.46 0.82
C ALA A 67 0.78 17.30 -0.43
N ILE A 68 -0.19 18.19 -0.63
CA ILE A 68 -1.05 18.19 -1.83
C ILE A 68 -0.26 18.65 -3.06
N GLY A 69 0.50 19.74 -2.94
CA GLY A 69 1.29 20.33 -4.02
C GLY A 69 2.29 19.34 -4.62
N PHE A 70 3.03 18.60 -3.79
CA PHE A 70 3.98 17.58 -4.25
C PHE A 70 3.28 16.46 -5.04
N ARG A 71 2.06 16.06 -4.67
CA ARG A 71 1.27 15.08 -5.45
C ARG A 71 0.82 15.66 -6.79
N LEU A 72 0.42 16.94 -6.81
CA LEU A 72 0.00 17.63 -8.03
C LEU A 72 1.14 17.78 -9.05
N LEU A 73 2.40 17.92 -8.60
CA LEU A 73 3.56 17.92 -9.50
C LEU A 73 3.66 16.63 -10.33
N LEU A 74 3.09 15.53 -9.85
CA LEU A 74 3.17 14.21 -10.49
C LEU A 74 1.99 13.93 -11.44
N LEU A 75 1.08 14.89 -11.64
CA LEU A 75 -0.17 14.68 -12.37
C LEU A 75 0.04 14.11 -13.78
N PHE A 76 1.08 14.55 -14.47
CA PHE A 76 1.41 14.15 -15.85
C PHE A 76 2.61 13.19 -15.93
N ALA A 77 3.12 12.70 -14.79
CA ALA A 77 4.21 11.75 -14.77
C ALA A 77 3.75 10.42 -15.38
N VAL A 78 4.60 9.79 -16.19
CA VAL A 78 4.43 8.39 -16.57
C VAL A 78 5.18 7.56 -15.52
N PRO A 79 4.57 6.52 -14.91
CA PRO A 79 5.26 5.70 -13.92
C PRO A 79 6.64 5.22 -14.41
N CYS A 80 7.68 5.50 -13.62
CA CYS A 80 9.07 5.14 -13.95
C CYS A 80 9.64 4.06 -13.02
N LEU A 81 8.95 3.79 -11.89
CA LEU A 81 9.37 2.81 -10.89
C LEU A 81 8.57 1.50 -10.93
N SER A 82 7.48 1.46 -11.70
CA SER A 82 6.62 0.29 -11.87
C SER A 82 6.04 0.24 -13.28
N ASP A 83 5.81 -0.98 -13.78
CA ASP A 83 5.20 -1.23 -15.09
C ASP A 83 3.73 -1.65 -14.96
N ASP A 84 3.18 -1.71 -13.75
CA ASP A 84 1.80 -2.14 -13.50
C ASP A 84 0.78 -1.30 -14.30
N VAL A 85 1.12 -0.04 -14.57
CA VAL A 85 0.30 0.89 -15.34
C VAL A 85 -0.11 0.34 -16.71
N TYR A 86 0.77 -0.38 -17.38
CA TYR A 86 0.46 -0.93 -18.70
C TYR A 86 -0.60 -2.01 -18.61
N ARG A 87 -0.59 -2.79 -17.51
CA ARG A 87 -1.64 -3.77 -17.25
C ARG A 87 -2.96 -3.10 -16.88
N PHE A 88 -2.95 -1.99 -16.14
CA PHE A 88 -4.16 -1.21 -15.86
C PHE A 88 -4.81 -0.70 -17.14
N VAL A 89 -4.01 -0.14 -18.05
CA VAL A 89 -4.49 0.39 -19.34
C VAL A 89 -4.99 -0.74 -20.24
N TRP A 90 -4.28 -1.88 -20.28
CA TRP A 90 -4.71 -3.05 -21.03
C TRP A 90 -6.09 -3.56 -20.57
N ASP A 91 -6.23 -3.84 -19.28
CA ASP A 91 -7.49 -4.32 -18.71
C ASP A 91 -8.61 -3.27 -18.87
N GLY A 92 -8.28 -1.98 -18.69
CA GLY A 92 -9.21 -0.88 -18.84
C GLY A 92 -9.75 -0.75 -20.26
N ARG A 93 -8.88 -0.80 -21.27
CA ARG A 93 -9.27 -0.76 -22.68
C ARG A 93 -10.14 -1.95 -23.05
N LEU A 94 -9.79 -3.14 -22.57
CA LEU A 94 -10.59 -4.35 -22.79
C LEU A 94 -12.00 -4.20 -22.20
N LEU A 95 -12.10 -3.71 -20.95
CA LEU A 95 -13.37 -3.47 -20.28
C LEU A 95 -14.21 -2.36 -20.94
N ALA A 96 -13.57 -1.28 -21.39
CA ALA A 96 -14.24 -0.17 -22.07
C ALA A 96 -14.89 -0.61 -23.40
N HIS A 97 -14.39 -1.69 -24.00
CA HIS A 97 -14.97 -2.32 -25.21
C HIS A 97 -15.96 -3.46 -24.88
N GLY A 98 -16.38 -3.60 -23.63
CA GLY A 98 -17.40 -4.56 -23.21
C GLY A 98 -16.89 -5.97 -22.92
N PHE A 99 -15.57 -6.18 -22.91
CA PHE A 99 -14.99 -7.50 -22.65
C PHE A 99 -14.55 -7.65 -21.19
N ASN A 100 -14.77 -8.84 -20.63
CA ASN A 100 -14.42 -9.15 -19.24
C ASN A 100 -12.91 -9.43 -19.10
N PRO A 101 -12.11 -8.59 -18.42
CA PRO A 101 -10.65 -8.77 -18.34
C PRO A 101 -10.19 -10.01 -17.57
N TYR A 102 -11.07 -10.62 -16.77
CA TYR A 102 -10.76 -11.86 -16.04
C TYR A 102 -10.72 -13.11 -16.93
N LEU A 103 -11.16 -12.99 -18.19
CA LEU A 103 -11.30 -14.14 -19.11
C LEU A 103 -10.19 -14.24 -20.14
N TYR A 104 -9.36 -13.21 -20.30
CA TYR A 104 -8.39 -13.13 -21.39
C TYR A 104 -6.97 -12.99 -20.88
N LEU A 105 -6.08 -13.81 -21.43
CA LEU A 105 -4.64 -13.63 -21.31
C LEU A 105 -4.17 -12.64 -22.37
N PRO A 106 -3.43 -11.57 -22.02
CA PRO A 106 -2.87 -10.66 -23.01
C PRO A 106 -2.11 -11.37 -24.14
N SER A 107 -1.31 -12.39 -23.80
CA SER A 107 -0.49 -13.13 -24.78
C SER A 107 -1.30 -13.92 -25.81
N ARG A 108 -2.54 -14.28 -25.48
CA ARG A 108 -3.46 -14.94 -26.43
C ARG A 108 -4.32 -13.95 -27.21
N LEU A 109 -4.43 -12.71 -26.73
CA LEU A 109 -5.34 -11.71 -27.26
C LEU A 109 -4.67 -10.77 -28.28
N VAL A 110 -3.39 -10.44 -28.09
CA VAL A 110 -2.68 -9.37 -28.84
C VAL A 110 -2.74 -9.50 -30.37
N GLU A 111 -2.83 -10.71 -30.92
CA GLU A 111 -2.89 -10.97 -32.37
C GLU A 111 -4.33 -11.11 -32.92
N THR A 112 -5.35 -10.75 -32.13
CA THR A 112 -6.76 -10.92 -32.52
C THR A 112 -7.39 -9.61 -33.01
N ASP A 113 -8.42 -9.71 -33.85
CA ASP A 113 -9.22 -8.55 -34.29
C ASP A 113 -9.85 -7.79 -33.11
N LEU A 114 -10.15 -8.51 -32.02
CA LEU A 114 -10.64 -7.94 -30.78
C LEU A 114 -9.60 -7.00 -30.14
N ALA A 115 -8.34 -7.42 -30.07
CA ALA A 115 -7.26 -6.57 -29.57
C ALA A 115 -7.07 -5.33 -30.44
N ALA A 116 -7.10 -5.48 -31.76
CA ALA A 116 -7.01 -4.35 -32.69
C ALA A 116 -8.16 -3.35 -32.46
N THR A 117 -9.40 -3.85 -32.33
CA THR A 117 -10.60 -3.03 -32.07
C THR A 117 -10.50 -2.28 -30.73
N ALA A 118 -9.96 -2.93 -29.69
CA ALA A 118 -9.82 -2.35 -28.37
C ALA A 118 -8.59 -1.44 -28.20
N GLY A 119 -7.78 -1.22 -29.25
CA GLY A 119 -6.54 -0.45 -29.18
C GLY A 119 -5.47 -1.12 -28.30
N LEU A 120 -5.43 -2.46 -28.29
CA LEU A 120 -4.46 -3.28 -27.57
C LEU A 120 -3.32 -3.69 -28.51
N ASP A 121 -2.49 -2.73 -28.88
CA ASP A 121 -1.40 -2.94 -29.84
C ASP A 121 -0.18 -3.68 -29.23
N ARG A 122 0.74 -4.11 -30.11
CA ARG A 122 1.99 -4.77 -29.71
C ARG A 122 2.90 -3.87 -28.87
N VAL A 123 2.81 -2.55 -29.01
CA VAL A 123 3.65 -1.60 -28.26
C VAL A 123 3.24 -1.61 -26.79
N LEU A 124 1.94 -1.55 -26.51
CA LEU A 124 1.41 -1.69 -25.15
C LEU A 124 1.70 -3.09 -24.60
N PHE A 125 1.51 -4.13 -25.41
CA PHE A 125 1.75 -5.52 -25.00
C PHE A 125 3.19 -5.77 -24.52
N GLN A 126 4.20 -5.26 -25.24
CA GLN A 126 5.61 -5.43 -24.91
C GLN A 126 6.02 -4.78 -23.57
N GLN A 127 5.21 -3.85 -23.06
CA GLN A 127 5.46 -3.16 -21.78
C GLN A 127 4.81 -3.89 -20.59
N LEU A 128 3.99 -4.92 -20.83
CA LEU A 128 3.31 -5.66 -19.76
C LEU A 128 4.33 -6.46 -18.94
N ASN A 129 4.24 -6.34 -17.61
CA ASN A 129 4.95 -7.21 -16.67
C ASN A 129 4.27 -8.57 -16.45
N SER A 130 3.07 -8.77 -17.02
CA SER A 130 2.20 -9.91 -16.75
C SER A 130 1.40 -10.39 -17.98
N PRO A 131 2.04 -10.58 -19.16
CA PRO A 131 1.34 -10.94 -20.39
C PRO A 131 0.70 -12.33 -20.35
N ASP A 132 1.23 -13.24 -19.54
CA ASP A 132 0.80 -14.65 -19.46
C ASP A 132 -0.10 -14.95 -18.26
N TYR A 133 -0.62 -13.91 -17.60
CA TYR A 133 -1.44 -14.06 -16.40
C TYR A 133 -2.82 -13.42 -16.57
N PHE A 134 -3.85 -14.07 -16.02
CA PHE A 134 -5.16 -13.43 -15.86
C PHE A 134 -5.06 -12.33 -14.81
N THR A 135 -5.90 -11.31 -14.96
CA THR A 135 -5.87 -10.18 -14.04
C THR A 135 -6.11 -10.60 -12.58
N VAL A 136 -5.32 -10.01 -11.68
CA VAL A 136 -5.46 -10.15 -10.22
C VAL A 136 -6.14 -8.94 -9.59
N TYR A 137 -6.40 -7.90 -10.38
CA TYR A 137 -6.94 -6.65 -9.85
C TYR A 137 -8.42 -6.82 -9.52
N PRO A 138 -8.86 -6.51 -8.29
CA PRO A 138 -10.26 -6.70 -7.91
C PRO A 138 -11.19 -5.66 -8.58
N PRO A 139 -12.51 -5.82 -8.48
CA PRO A 139 -13.46 -5.17 -9.38
C PRO A 139 -13.51 -3.64 -9.32
N LEU A 140 -13.21 -3.01 -8.18
CA LEU A 140 -13.18 -1.54 -8.11
C LEU A 140 -11.99 -0.99 -8.91
N ASN A 141 -10.84 -1.67 -8.90
CA ASN A 141 -9.74 -1.31 -9.79
C ASN A 141 -10.15 -1.47 -11.25
N GLN A 142 -10.75 -2.61 -11.60
CA GLN A 142 -11.23 -2.85 -12.97
C GLN A 142 -12.20 -1.74 -13.44
N ALA A 143 -13.15 -1.35 -12.59
CA ALA A 143 -14.07 -0.25 -12.90
C ALA A 143 -13.33 1.09 -13.10
N ILE A 144 -12.32 1.40 -12.27
CA ILE A 144 -11.51 2.60 -12.44
C ILE A 144 -10.68 2.54 -13.73
N PHE A 145 -10.13 1.38 -14.08
CA PHE A 145 -9.36 1.17 -15.30
C PHE A 145 -10.23 1.36 -16.53
N GLY A 146 -11.41 0.74 -16.54
CA GLY A 146 -12.40 0.88 -17.60
C GLY A 146 -12.88 2.31 -17.77
N LEU A 147 -13.12 3.03 -16.67
CA LEU A 147 -13.51 4.44 -16.72
C LEU A 147 -12.38 5.32 -17.30
N ALA A 148 -11.12 5.10 -16.88
CA ALA A 148 -9.99 5.84 -17.41
C ALA A 148 -9.79 5.61 -18.92
N ALA A 149 -9.96 4.37 -19.37
CA ALA A 149 -9.90 4.02 -20.79
C ALA A 149 -11.08 4.59 -21.57
N TRP A 150 -12.30 4.57 -21.02
CA TRP A 150 -13.46 5.18 -21.67
C TRP A 150 -13.32 6.71 -21.81
N LEU A 151 -12.75 7.39 -20.81
CA LEU A 151 -12.50 8.84 -20.85
C LEU A 151 -11.33 9.22 -21.77
N SER A 152 -10.41 8.29 -22.06
CA SER A 152 -9.27 8.54 -22.94
C SER A 152 -8.87 7.30 -23.76
N PRO A 153 -9.69 6.87 -24.72
CA PRO A 153 -9.53 5.57 -25.38
C PRO A 153 -8.20 5.42 -26.13
N HIS A 154 -7.72 6.50 -26.74
CA HIS A 154 -6.57 6.46 -27.67
C HIS A 154 -5.28 7.05 -27.09
N SER A 155 -5.25 7.53 -25.84
CA SER A 155 -4.06 8.16 -25.27
C SER A 155 -3.58 7.44 -24.02
N LEU A 156 -2.35 6.93 -24.05
CA LEU A 156 -1.71 6.34 -22.87
C LEU A 156 -1.57 7.37 -21.76
N LEU A 157 -1.08 8.58 -22.08
CA LEU A 157 -0.94 9.66 -21.10
C LEU A 157 -2.30 10.07 -20.52
N GLY A 158 -3.33 10.14 -21.36
CA GLY A 158 -4.69 10.45 -20.90
C GLY A 158 -5.24 9.38 -19.95
N ASN A 159 -5.05 8.09 -20.24
CA ASN A 159 -5.37 6.99 -19.31
C ASN A 159 -4.65 7.18 -17.98
N ILE A 160 -3.34 7.42 -18.03
CA ILE A 160 -2.49 7.63 -16.85
C ILE A 160 -3.01 8.77 -15.97
N VAL A 161 -3.37 9.90 -16.57
CA VAL A 161 -3.95 11.05 -15.84
C VAL A 161 -5.28 10.64 -15.20
N TRP A 162 -6.18 9.99 -15.92
CA TRP A 162 -7.48 9.57 -15.39
C TRP A 162 -7.39 8.48 -14.31
N LEU A 163 -6.43 7.58 -14.40
CA LEU A 163 -6.09 6.62 -13.33
C LEU A 163 -5.57 7.34 -12.08
N ARG A 164 -4.85 8.46 -12.25
CA ARG A 164 -4.27 9.25 -11.15
C ARG A 164 -5.32 10.04 -10.37
N ILE A 165 -6.40 10.48 -11.01
CA ILE A 165 -7.44 11.28 -10.34
C ILE A 165 -8.04 10.58 -9.10
N PRO A 166 -8.55 9.33 -9.16
CA PRO A 166 -9.09 8.66 -7.98
C PRO A 166 -8.02 8.41 -6.90
N ILE A 167 -6.77 8.19 -7.29
CA ILE A 167 -5.63 8.09 -6.37
C ILE A 167 -5.42 9.42 -5.63
N LEU A 168 -5.35 10.54 -6.36
CA LEU A 168 -5.15 11.88 -5.79
C LEU A 168 -6.30 12.26 -4.85
N LEU A 169 -7.55 12.00 -5.26
CA LEU A 169 -8.73 12.22 -4.42
C LEU A 169 -8.69 11.36 -3.16
N SER A 170 -8.26 10.11 -3.27
CA SER A 170 -8.12 9.19 -2.13
C SER A 170 -6.99 9.61 -1.19
N GLU A 171 -5.88 10.14 -1.70
CA GLU A 171 -4.79 10.69 -0.89
C GLU A 171 -5.23 11.93 -0.11
N ILE A 172 -5.91 12.87 -0.78
CA ILE A 172 -6.48 14.07 -0.14
C ILE A 172 -7.54 13.66 0.91
N GLY A 173 -8.42 12.71 0.53
CA GLY A 173 -9.44 12.15 1.41
C GLY A 173 -8.83 11.45 2.63
N SER A 174 -7.73 10.73 2.46
CA SER A 174 -7.00 10.06 3.54
C SER A 174 -6.40 11.07 4.50
N LEU A 175 -5.76 12.13 4.01
CA LEU A 175 -5.25 13.22 4.85
C LEU A 175 -6.37 13.92 5.63
N TRP A 176 -7.50 14.16 4.98
CA TRP A 176 -8.68 14.73 5.62
C TRP A 176 -9.24 13.80 6.71
N LEU A 177 -9.39 12.51 6.42
CA LEU A 177 -9.87 11.50 7.37
C LEU A 177 -8.92 11.34 8.56
N MET A 178 -7.62 11.22 8.33
CA MET A 178 -6.61 11.14 9.40
C MET A 178 -6.67 12.38 10.30
N THR A 179 -6.77 13.58 9.71
CA THR A 179 -6.93 14.84 10.45
C THR A 179 -8.20 14.84 11.31
N ARG A 180 -9.33 14.38 10.76
CA ARG A 180 -10.61 14.27 11.46
C ARG A 180 -10.54 13.25 12.60
N LEU A 181 -9.91 12.10 12.36
CA LEU A 181 -9.68 11.05 13.36
C LEU A 181 -8.83 11.58 14.52
N PHE A 182 -7.72 12.27 14.24
CA PHE A 182 -6.88 12.85 15.28
C PHE A 182 -7.62 13.90 16.11
N ARG A 183 -8.41 14.78 15.48
CA ARG A 183 -9.24 15.75 16.22
C ARG A 183 -10.26 15.06 17.13
N ARG A 184 -10.93 14.01 16.63
CA ARG A 184 -11.89 13.23 17.42
C ARG A 184 -11.22 12.52 18.60
N LEU A 185 -9.96 12.13 18.44
CA LEU A 185 -9.15 11.51 19.49
C LEU A 185 -8.45 12.53 20.40
N ASN A 186 -8.75 13.83 20.30
CA ASN A 186 -8.07 14.91 21.02
C ASN A 186 -6.53 14.85 20.89
N ARG A 187 -6.05 14.53 19.68
CA ARG A 187 -4.62 14.49 19.34
C ARG A 187 -4.29 15.54 18.29
N ASN A 188 -3.00 15.88 18.20
CA ASN A 188 -2.51 16.84 17.23
C ASN A 188 -2.88 16.41 15.78
N PRO A 189 -3.70 17.19 15.04
CA PRO A 189 -4.07 16.87 13.67
C PRO A 189 -2.90 16.83 12.69
N ASN A 190 -1.80 17.54 13.00
CA ASN A 190 -0.60 17.56 12.16
C ASN A 190 0.11 16.20 12.10
N LEU A 191 -0.24 15.24 12.98
CA LEU A 191 0.26 13.86 12.88
C LEU A 191 -0.10 13.19 11.55
N ALA A 192 -1.18 13.61 10.87
CA ALA A 192 -1.53 13.13 9.53
C ALA A 192 -0.42 13.42 8.49
N LEU A 193 0.42 14.44 8.70
CA LEU A 193 1.52 14.78 7.81
C LEU A 193 2.68 13.78 7.87
N LEU A 194 2.73 12.90 8.87
CA LEU A 194 3.66 11.77 8.88
C LEU A 194 3.39 10.84 7.68
N TYR A 195 2.13 10.67 7.30
CA TYR A 195 1.75 10.03 6.05
C TYR A 195 1.85 11.00 4.87
N GLY A 196 1.26 12.20 5.02
CA GLY A 196 1.11 13.14 3.91
C GLY A 196 2.40 13.66 3.28
N LEU A 197 3.48 13.77 4.05
CA LEU A 197 4.77 14.23 3.54
C LEU A 197 5.75 13.09 3.28
N ASN A 198 5.37 11.83 3.56
CA ASN A 198 6.27 10.70 3.40
C ASN A 198 6.66 10.54 1.92
N PRO A 199 7.96 10.59 1.57
CA PRO A 199 8.39 10.53 0.18
C PRO A 199 7.98 9.26 -0.56
N LEU A 200 8.03 8.11 0.12
CA LEU A 200 7.62 6.83 -0.46
C LEU A 200 6.11 6.86 -0.78
N VAL A 201 5.28 7.33 0.15
CA VAL A 201 3.83 7.46 -0.07
C VAL A 201 3.52 8.34 -1.29
N ILE A 202 4.19 9.48 -1.44
CA ILE A 202 3.95 10.39 -2.56
C ILE A 202 4.40 9.76 -3.90
N LEU A 203 5.63 9.23 -3.94
CA LEU A 203 6.22 8.67 -5.16
C LEU A 203 5.51 7.40 -5.61
N GLU A 204 5.30 6.45 -4.71
CA GLU A 204 4.72 5.16 -5.06
C GLU A 204 3.24 5.28 -5.38
N LEU A 205 2.46 5.92 -4.49
CA LEU A 205 1.01 5.95 -4.68
C LEU A 205 0.61 6.87 -5.82
N THR A 206 1.02 8.13 -5.77
CA THR A 206 0.61 9.12 -6.78
C THR A 206 1.49 9.06 -8.03
N GLY A 207 2.82 9.01 -7.87
CA GLY A 207 3.75 8.99 -9.00
C GLY A 207 3.59 7.73 -9.85
N ASN A 208 3.66 6.56 -9.21
CA ASN A 208 3.65 5.26 -9.89
C ASN A 208 2.28 4.57 -9.95
N LEU A 209 1.21 5.29 -9.63
CA LEU A 209 -0.18 4.84 -9.75
C LEU A 209 -0.54 3.61 -8.90
N HIS A 210 0.06 3.48 -7.72
CA HIS A 210 -0.28 2.39 -6.82
C HIS A 210 -1.61 2.63 -6.08
N PHE A 211 -2.58 1.75 -6.34
CA PHE A 211 -3.95 1.81 -5.85
C PHE A 211 -4.11 1.56 -4.34
N GLU A 212 -3.03 1.28 -3.64
CA GLU A 212 -2.95 1.29 -2.18
C GLU A 212 -3.49 2.61 -1.60
N ALA A 213 -3.38 3.75 -2.29
CA ALA A 213 -4.04 5.00 -1.89
C ALA A 213 -5.55 4.88 -1.74
N VAL A 214 -6.23 4.29 -2.74
CA VAL A 214 -7.69 4.11 -2.75
C VAL A 214 -8.09 3.11 -1.66
N MET A 215 -7.32 2.04 -1.50
CA MET A 215 -7.51 1.04 -0.44
C MET A 215 -7.35 1.67 0.96
N ILE A 216 -6.30 2.46 1.19
CA ILE A 216 -6.05 3.16 2.46
C ILE A 216 -7.20 4.12 2.77
N PHE A 217 -7.65 4.91 1.79
CA PHE A 217 -8.78 5.83 1.96
C PHE A 217 -10.04 5.10 2.44
N PHE A 218 -10.46 4.04 1.74
CA PHE A 218 -11.65 3.29 2.13
C PHE A 218 -11.48 2.53 3.45
N THR A 219 -10.27 2.07 3.78
CA THR A 219 -9.96 1.48 5.09
C THR A 219 -10.09 2.49 6.22
N LEU A 220 -9.59 3.72 6.02
CA LEU A 220 -9.75 4.83 6.98
C LEU A 220 -11.23 5.24 7.11
N LEU A 221 -11.97 5.24 6.00
CA LEU A 221 -13.40 5.56 5.99
C LEU A 221 -14.21 4.50 6.75
N ALA A 222 -13.86 3.22 6.60
CA ALA A 222 -14.43 2.13 7.38
C ALA A 222 -14.15 2.31 8.88
N GLY A 223 -12.92 2.69 9.25
CA GLY A 223 -12.56 3.01 10.63
C GLY A 223 -13.34 4.21 11.19
N TRP A 224 -13.45 5.29 10.41
CA TRP A 224 -14.26 6.47 10.78
C TRP A 224 -15.72 6.11 11.05
N TRP A 225 -16.34 5.31 10.18
CA TRP A 225 -17.72 4.90 10.37
C TRP A 225 -17.91 3.90 11.53
N LEU A 226 -16.92 3.06 11.83
CA LEU A 226 -16.94 2.25 13.06
C LEU A 226 -16.92 3.12 14.31
N LEU A 227 -16.04 4.13 14.35
CA LEU A 227 -15.91 5.06 15.48
C LEU A 227 -17.08 6.03 15.63
N THR A 228 -17.93 6.14 14.62
CA THR A 228 -19.18 6.93 14.64
C THR A 228 -20.43 6.03 14.68
N GLU A 229 -20.26 4.75 15.03
CA GLU A 229 -21.33 3.75 15.23
C GLU A 229 -22.15 3.39 13.98
N ARG A 230 -21.72 3.83 12.79
CA ARG A 230 -22.34 3.56 11.48
C ARG A 230 -21.76 2.30 10.83
N TRP A 231 -21.83 1.18 11.55
CA TRP A 231 -21.12 -0.06 11.20
C TRP A 231 -21.53 -0.69 9.85
N ILE A 232 -22.78 -0.54 9.38
CA ILE A 232 -23.19 -1.01 8.05
C ILE A 232 -22.47 -0.23 6.93
N ARG A 233 -22.40 1.11 7.07
CA ARG A 233 -21.64 1.96 6.13
C ARG A 233 -20.16 1.60 6.17
N SER A 234 -19.63 1.29 7.35
CA SER A 234 -18.27 0.78 7.48
C SER A 234 -18.06 -0.53 6.73
N ALA A 235 -18.98 -1.49 6.79
CA ALA A 235 -18.89 -2.74 6.03
C ALA A 235 -18.84 -2.47 4.52
N ALA A 236 -19.64 -1.52 4.02
CA ALA A 236 -19.58 -1.08 2.63
C ALA A 236 -18.25 -0.41 2.26
N ALA A 237 -17.71 0.47 3.11
CA ALA A 237 -16.37 1.05 2.89
C ALA A 237 -15.28 -0.03 2.90
N LEU A 238 -15.32 -0.98 3.82
CA LEU A 238 -14.36 -2.07 3.86
C LEU A 238 -14.45 -2.93 2.60
N ALA A 239 -15.66 -3.21 2.11
CA ALA A 239 -15.87 -3.92 0.85
C ALA A 239 -15.28 -3.17 -0.35
N LEU A 240 -15.40 -1.84 -0.40
CA LEU A 240 -14.73 -1.02 -1.44
C LEU A 240 -13.21 -1.11 -1.32
N ALA A 241 -12.67 -1.09 -0.10
CA ALA A 241 -11.23 -1.28 0.12
C ALA A 241 -10.75 -2.66 -0.38
N ILE A 242 -11.51 -3.73 -0.08
CA ILE A 242 -11.27 -5.10 -0.58
C ILE A 242 -11.36 -5.16 -2.11
N GLY A 243 -12.34 -4.45 -2.68
CA GLY A 243 -12.53 -4.30 -4.12
C GLY A 243 -11.40 -3.52 -4.82
N THR A 244 -10.56 -2.81 -4.08
CA THR A 244 -9.31 -2.22 -4.58
C THR A 244 -8.13 -3.18 -4.42
N LYS A 245 -7.96 -3.78 -3.24
CA LYS A 245 -6.87 -4.71 -2.90
C LYS A 245 -7.38 -5.63 -1.79
N LEU A 246 -7.00 -6.91 -1.80
CA LEU A 246 -7.51 -7.90 -0.83
C LEU A 246 -7.00 -7.71 0.62
N LEU A 247 -5.94 -6.92 0.82
CA LEU A 247 -5.27 -6.72 2.11
C LEU A 247 -6.20 -6.32 3.29
N PRO A 248 -7.27 -5.51 3.13
CA PRO A 248 -8.16 -5.16 4.23
C PRO A 248 -8.94 -6.36 4.83
N LEU A 249 -8.99 -7.51 4.15
CA LEU A 249 -9.55 -8.76 4.70
C LEU A 249 -8.88 -9.18 6.01
N LEU A 250 -7.58 -8.86 6.18
CA LEU A 250 -6.83 -9.17 7.39
C LEU A 250 -7.42 -8.50 8.65
N LEU A 251 -8.23 -7.46 8.47
CA LEU A 251 -8.84 -6.70 9.57
C LEU A 251 -10.18 -7.29 10.04
N LEU A 252 -10.79 -8.22 9.29
CA LEU A 252 -12.10 -8.78 9.63
C LEU A 252 -12.13 -9.43 11.02
N PRO A 253 -11.18 -10.30 11.42
CA PRO A 253 -11.20 -10.91 12.75
C PRO A 253 -11.15 -9.85 13.87
N LEU A 254 -10.38 -8.78 13.65
CA LEU A 254 -10.25 -7.66 14.58
C LEU A 254 -11.56 -6.87 14.70
N ILE A 255 -12.23 -6.60 13.59
CA ILE A 255 -13.53 -5.89 13.57
C ILE A 255 -14.64 -6.77 14.17
N VAL A 256 -14.64 -8.07 13.89
CA VAL A 256 -15.55 -9.04 14.50
C VAL A 256 -15.42 -9.02 16.02
N ARG A 257 -14.18 -9.01 16.53
CA ARG A 257 -13.94 -8.85 17.97
C ARG A 257 -14.45 -7.49 18.46
N TRP A 258 -14.12 -6.40 17.78
CA TRP A 258 -14.47 -5.04 18.20
C TRP A 258 -15.97 -4.83 18.36
N LEU A 259 -16.77 -5.35 17.42
CA LEU A 259 -18.24 -5.24 17.45
C LEU A 259 -18.91 -6.28 18.35
N GLY A 260 -18.16 -7.26 18.86
CA GLY A 260 -18.68 -8.46 19.52
C GLY A 260 -19.20 -9.50 18.54
N TRP A 261 -19.13 -10.78 18.89
CA TRP A 261 -19.29 -11.92 17.96
C TRP A 261 -20.54 -11.83 17.07
N ARG A 262 -21.73 -11.63 17.65
CA ARG A 262 -22.99 -11.61 16.88
C ARG A 262 -23.01 -10.49 15.83
N LYS A 263 -22.76 -9.25 16.25
CA LYS A 263 -22.76 -8.08 15.37
C LYS A 263 -21.57 -8.10 14.41
N GLY A 264 -20.44 -8.61 14.87
CA GLY A 264 -19.22 -8.82 14.09
C GLY A 264 -19.43 -9.80 12.93
N MET A 265 -20.10 -10.93 13.16
CA MET A 265 -20.42 -11.88 12.09
C MET A 265 -21.36 -11.25 11.05
N VAL A 266 -22.38 -10.47 11.47
CA VAL A 266 -23.22 -9.73 10.53
C VAL A 266 -22.41 -8.71 9.73
N TYR A 267 -21.51 -7.98 10.37
CA TYR A 267 -20.59 -7.07 9.67
C TYR A 267 -19.74 -7.79 8.63
N ALA A 268 -19.14 -8.93 8.99
CA ALA A 268 -18.31 -9.73 8.08
C ALA A 268 -19.13 -10.25 6.90
N THR A 269 -20.35 -10.74 7.14
CA THR A 269 -21.28 -11.16 6.08
C THR A 269 -21.64 -10.00 5.16
N LEU A 270 -21.96 -8.81 5.68
CA LEU A 270 -22.26 -7.64 4.85
C LEU A 270 -21.06 -7.20 4.02
N ALA A 271 -19.86 -7.16 4.61
CA ALA A 271 -18.64 -6.84 3.86
C ALA A 271 -18.39 -7.87 2.74
N GLY A 272 -18.62 -9.16 3.02
CA GLY A 272 -18.55 -10.23 2.03
C GLY A 272 -19.56 -10.06 0.90
N VAL A 273 -20.84 -9.84 1.23
CA VAL A 273 -21.92 -9.61 0.25
C VAL A 273 -21.61 -8.39 -0.62
N PHE A 274 -21.24 -7.24 -0.03
CA PHE A 274 -20.88 -6.06 -0.80
C PHE A 274 -19.62 -6.26 -1.66
N THR A 275 -18.69 -7.12 -1.25
CA THR A 275 -17.54 -7.49 -2.09
C THR A 275 -18.00 -8.35 -3.27
N ILE A 276 -18.83 -9.37 -3.04
CA ILE A 276 -19.37 -10.24 -4.09
C ILE A 276 -20.20 -9.44 -5.10
N LEU A 277 -21.00 -8.48 -4.63
CA LEU A 277 -21.79 -7.62 -5.51
C LEU A 277 -20.93 -6.80 -6.48
N GLN A 278 -19.68 -6.45 -6.11
CA GLN A 278 -18.76 -5.78 -7.02
C GLN A 278 -18.25 -6.70 -8.13
N PHE A 279 -18.22 -8.02 -7.91
CA PHE A 279 -17.88 -9.00 -8.95
C PHE A 279 -19.06 -9.33 -9.87
N LEU A 280 -20.29 -8.94 -9.53
CA LEU A 280 -21.49 -9.29 -10.30
C LEU A 280 -21.42 -8.88 -11.78
N PRO A 281 -20.88 -7.70 -12.17
CA PRO A 281 -20.71 -7.33 -13.58
C PRO A 281 -19.75 -8.24 -14.36
N PHE A 282 -18.90 -9.00 -13.67
CA PHE A 282 -17.89 -9.89 -14.25
C PHE A 282 -18.24 -11.38 -14.10
N ALA A 283 -19.44 -11.68 -13.60
CA ALA A 283 -19.84 -13.04 -13.25
C ALA A 283 -19.79 -13.96 -14.48
N SER A 284 -19.01 -15.03 -14.36
CA SER A 284 -18.84 -16.09 -15.35
C SER A 284 -18.38 -17.36 -14.63
N LEU A 285 -18.52 -18.52 -15.27
CA LEU A 285 -18.09 -19.79 -14.68
C LEU A 285 -16.56 -19.83 -14.49
N GLU A 286 -15.85 -19.17 -15.39
CA GLU A 286 -14.40 -19.13 -15.49
C GLU A 286 -13.77 -18.10 -14.55
N LEU A 287 -14.51 -17.05 -14.13
CA LEU A 287 -14.01 -15.98 -13.25
C LEU A 287 -13.34 -16.55 -11.99
N VAL A 288 -14.04 -17.43 -11.27
CA VAL A 288 -13.55 -17.95 -9.99
C VAL A 288 -12.28 -18.76 -10.20
N GLN A 289 -12.26 -19.61 -11.23
CA GLN A 289 -11.10 -20.45 -11.55
C GLN A 289 -9.88 -19.59 -11.91
N ASN A 290 -10.07 -18.57 -12.76
CA ASN A 290 -8.99 -17.70 -13.22
C ASN A 290 -8.44 -16.83 -12.09
N VAL A 291 -9.30 -16.21 -11.27
CA VAL A 291 -8.88 -15.42 -10.11
C VAL A 291 -8.12 -16.29 -9.10
N VAL A 292 -8.63 -17.48 -8.78
CA VAL A 292 -7.94 -18.43 -7.87
C VAL A 292 -6.59 -18.84 -8.46
N SER A 293 -6.52 -19.11 -9.76
CA SER A 293 -5.27 -19.49 -10.43
C SER A 293 -4.21 -18.39 -10.33
N SER A 294 -4.58 -17.13 -10.59
CA SER A 294 -3.65 -16.01 -10.53
C SER A 294 -3.21 -15.69 -9.10
N VAL A 295 -4.12 -15.81 -8.13
CA VAL A 295 -3.79 -15.63 -6.71
C VAL A 295 -2.84 -16.74 -6.23
N ASN A 296 -3.11 -18.01 -6.56
CA ASN A 296 -2.25 -19.13 -6.18
C ASN A 296 -0.86 -19.00 -6.79
N LEU A 297 -0.80 -18.63 -8.06
CA LEU A 297 0.47 -18.40 -8.76
C LEU A 297 1.31 -17.31 -8.07
N TYR A 298 0.67 -16.24 -7.61
CA TYR A 298 1.34 -15.16 -6.88
C TYR A 298 2.07 -15.68 -5.63
N PHE A 299 1.42 -16.54 -4.84
CA PHE A 299 2.00 -17.12 -3.62
C PHE A 299 3.02 -18.24 -3.88
N GLN A 300 2.97 -18.88 -5.05
CA GLN A 300 3.80 -20.05 -5.35
C GLN A 300 5.02 -19.76 -6.21
N LYS A 301 5.06 -18.64 -6.95
CA LYS A 301 6.15 -18.38 -7.92
C LYS A 301 6.85 -17.05 -7.74
N PHE A 302 6.18 -16.03 -7.20
CA PHE A 302 6.77 -14.71 -7.11
C PHE A 302 7.53 -14.54 -5.80
N GLU A 303 8.74 -14.03 -5.94
CA GLU A 303 9.60 -13.65 -4.84
C GLU A 303 10.29 -12.31 -5.15
N PHE A 304 10.23 -11.38 -4.20
CA PHE A 304 10.92 -10.09 -4.30
C PHE A 304 11.03 -9.46 -2.92
N ASN A 305 12.23 -9.04 -2.54
CA ASN A 305 12.57 -8.37 -1.28
C ASN A 305 11.93 -9.05 -0.06
N ALA A 306 11.98 -10.38 0.02
CA ALA A 306 11.36 -11.12 1.11
C ALA A 306 12.25 -11.16 2.37
N SER A 307 11.64 -11.24 3.55
CA SER A 307 12.37 -11.38 4.82
C SER A 307 12.52 -12.83 5.26
N VAL A 308 11.57 -13.34 6.07
CA VAL A 308 11.65 -14.68 6.66
C VAL A 308 11.69 -15.76 5.58
N TYR A 309 10.96 -15.54 4.48
CA TYR A 309 10.98 -16.45 3.34
C TYR A 309 12.40 -16.66 2.77
N TYR A 310 13.25 -15.63 2.64
CA TYR A 310 14.62 -15.81 2.12
C TYR A 310 15.54 -16.59 3.04
N VAL A 311 15.36 -16.46 4.36
CA VAL A 311 16.06 -17.30 5.33
C VAL A 311 15.63 -18.76 5.17
N LEU A 312 14.32 -19.02 5.14
CA LEU A 312 13.77 -20.37 4.98
C LEU A 312 14.13 -20.98 3.62
N ARG A 313 14.13 -20.19 2.55
CA ARG A 313 14.55 -20.61 1.21
C ARG A 313 16.01 -21.08 1.20
N SER A 314 16.89 -20.34 1.88
CA SER A 314 18.32 -20.70 2.00
C SER A 314 18.49 -22.05 2.71
N VAL A 315 17.76 -22.26 3.81
CA VAL A 315 17.71 -23.56 4.51
C VAL A 315 17.10 -24.65 3.61
N GLY A 316 16.05 -24.32 2.86
CA GLY A 316 15.40 -25.21 1.90
C GLY A 316 16.38 -25.71 0.84
N TYR A 317 17.22 -24.83 0.29
CA TYR A 317 18.28 -25.23 -0.64
C TYR A 317 19.28 -26.21 -0.01
N TRP A 318 19.68 -26.00 1.26
CA TRP A 318 20.59 -26.94 1.94
C TRP A 318 20.00 -28.33 2.14
N ILE A 319 18.69 -28.43 2.38
CA ILE A 319 18.02 -29.70 2.68
C ILE A 319 17.56 -30.41 1.40
N LYS A 320 17.03 -29.67 0.42
CA LYS A 320 16.34 -30.22 -0.75
C LYS A 320 17.11 -30.05 -2.05
N GLY A 321 18.06 -29.12 -2.14
CA GLY A 321 18.82 -28.81 -3.36
C GLY A 321 18.07 -27.95 -4.38
N TYR A 322 16.82 -27.51 -4.11
CA TYR A 322 16.02 -26.67 -5.00
C TYR A 322 15.14 -25.67 -4.23
N ASN A 323 14.52 -24.72 -4.94
CA ASN A 323 13.63 -23.72 -4.34
C ASN A 323 12.29 -24.35 -3.90
N ALA A 324 12.11 -24.55 -2.59
CA ALA A 324 10.88 -25.10 -2.00
C ALA A 324 9.77 -24.05 -1.78
N ILE A 325 9.64 -23.09 -2.70
CA ILE A 325 8.75 -21.92 -2.57
C ILE A 325 7.30 -22.30 -2.26
N GLU A 326 6.74 -23.32 -2.93
CA GLU A 326 5.36 -23.75 -2.72
C GLU A 326 5.13 -24.25 -1.28
N THR A 327 6.02 -25.10 -0.79
CA THR A 327 5.93 -25.66 0.56
C THR A 327 6.15 -24.58 1.61
N ILE A 328 7.18 -23.74 1.45
CA ILE A 328 7.49 -22.67 2.41
C ILE A 328 6.37 -21.63 2.42
N GLY A 329 5.90 -21.20 1.25
CA GLY A 329 4.81 -20.23 1.10
C GLY A 329 3.51 -20.70 1.73
N PHE A 330 3.16 -21.99 1.59
CA PHE A 330 2.00 -22.59 2.25
C PHE A 330 2.07 -22.47 3.78
N TRP A 331 3.19 -22.89 4.39
CA TRP A 331 3.37 -22.82 5.83
C TRP A 331 3.47 -21.39 6.36
N LEU A 332 4.09 -20.47 5.60
CA LEU A 332 4.11 -19.04 5.93
C LEU A 332 2.69 -18.44 5.90
N SER A 333 1.85 -18.85 4.94
CA SER A 333 0.46 -18.41 4.86
C SER A 333 -0.36 -18.89 6.06
N ILE A 334 -0.24 -20.16 6.44
CA ILE A 334 -0.88 -20.70 7.66
C ILE A 334 -0.40 -19.95 8.90
N THR A 335 0.91 -19.78 9.04
CA THR A 335 1.52 -19.07 10.18
C THR A 335 1.01 -17.64 10.27
N THR A 336 0.90 -16.96 9.13
CA THR A 336 0.35 -15.61 9.02
C THR A 336 -1.10 -15.57 9.49
N THR A 337 -1.97 -16.45 8.98
CA THR A 337 -3.38 -16.52 9.38
C THR A 337 -3.54 -16.79 10.86
N LEU A 338 -2.84 -17.79 11.41
CA LEU A 338 -2.90 -18.12 12.84
C LEU A 338 -2.41 -16.95 13.71
N SER A 339 -1.35 -16.27 13.30
CA SER A 339 -0.83 -15.11 14.02
C SER A 339 -1.82 -13.93 14.00
N ILE A 340 -2.48 -13.68 12.87
CA ILE A 340 -3.50 -12.63 12.76
C ILE A 340 -4.69 -12.95 13.68
N LEU A 341 -5.15 -14.20 13.70
CA LEU A 341 -6.22 -14.62 14.62
C LEU A 341 -5.77 -14.48 16.08
N TRP A 342 -4.54 -14.88 16.39
CA TRP A 342 -3.99 -14.76 17.74
C TRP A 342 -3.89 -13.29 18.18
N ILE A 343 -3.31 -12.40 17.38
CA ILE A 343 -3.26 -10.95 17.65
C ILE A 343 -4.70 -10.43 17.82
N SER A 344 -5.56 -10.74 16.85
CA SER A 344 -6.93 -10.22 16.82
C SER A 344 -7.73 -10.64 18.02
N PHE A 345 -7.61 -11.87 18.56
CA PHE A 345 -8.46 -12.33 19.67
C PHE A 345 -7.80 -12.29 21.04
N ARG A 346 -6.46 -12.35 21.12
CA ARG A 346 -5.72 -12.44 22.39
C ARG A 346 -5.09 -11.13 22.83
N TRP A 347 -4.76 -10.19 21.94
CA TRP A 347 -4.14 -8.91 22.33
C TRP A 347 -5.17 -7.87 22.80
N ARG A 348 -5.98 -8.21 23.80
CA ARG A 348 -7.06 -7.34 24.29
C ARG A 348 -6.57 -6.08 25.00
N ASN A 349 -5.36 -6.12 25.56
CA ASN A 349 -4.73 -5.01 26.30
C ASN A 349 -3.83 -4.12 25.42
N VAL A 350 -3.89 -4.29 24.10
CA VAL A 350 -3.11 -3.52 23.12
C VAL A 350 -4.08 -2.68 22.31
N SER A 351 -3.75 -1.42 22.05
CA SER A 351 -4.60 -0.56 21.23
C SER A 351 -4.85 -1.13 19.83
N VAL A 352 -6.05 -0.92 19.30
CA VAL A 352 -6.41 -1.41 17.96
C VAL A 352 -5.48 -0.91 16.87
N PRO A 353 -5.08 0.38 16.81
CA PRO A 353 -4.09 0.83 15.84
C PRO A 353 -2.76 0.07 15.91
N ALA A 354 -2.29 -0.29 17.11
CA ALA A 354 -1.08 -1.08 17.29
C ALA A 354 -1.27 -2.55 16.86
N GLN A 355 -2.46 -3.14 17.06
CA GLN A 355 -2.80 -4.46 16.54
C GLN A 355 -2.82 -4.49 15.00
N ILE A 356 -3.42 -3.46 14.37
CA ILE A 356 -3.41 -3.31 12.90
C ILE A 356 -1.98 -3.23 12.38
N LEU A 357 -1.15 -2.38 13.00
CA LEU A 357 0.26 -2.24 12.63
C LEU A 357 1.02 -3.58 12.77
N ALA A 358 0.78 -4.31 13.86
CA ALA A 358 1.40 -5.62 14.08
C ALA A 358 0.95 -6.66 13.04
N ILE A 359 -0.36 -6.70 12.70
CA ILE A 359 -0.92 -7.57 11.66
C ILE A 359 -0.25 -7.29 10.30
N LEU A 360 -0.16 -6.02 9.89
CA LEU A 360 0.47 -5.66 8.62
C LEU A 360 1.97 -5.99 8.60
N THR A 361 2.67 -5.72 9.70
CA THR A 361 4.10 -6.01 9.82
C THR A 361 4.38 -7.50 9.77
N LEU A 362 3.54 -8.30 10.42
CA LEU A 362 3.66 -9.76 10.39
C LEU A 362 3.33 -10.30 9.00
N TYR A 363 2.27 -9.80 8.36
CA TYR A 363 1.90 -10.18 7.00
C TYR A 363 3.07 -9.96 6.02
N PHE A 364 3.65 -8.75 6.00
CA PHE A 364 4.80 -8.47 5.13
C PHE A 364 6.11 -9.11 5.62
N GLY A 365 6.23 -9.45 6.90
CA GLY A 365 7.34 -10.23 7.44
C GLY A 365 7.35 -11.70 6.98
N PHE A 366 6.19 -12.24 6.62
CA PHE A 366 6.05 -13.61 6.12
C PHE A 366 5.69 -13.70 4.64
N ALA A 367 5.52 -12.58 3.95
CA ALA A 367 5.29 -12.54 2.52
C ALA A 367 6.53 -12.97 1.72
N THR A 368 6.32 -13.62 0.58
CA THR A 368 7.37 -13.96 -0.40
C THR A 368 7.74 -12.76 -1.26
N THR A 369 6.84 -11.77 -1.36
CA THR A 369 6.99 -10.58 -2.20
C THR A 369 6.61 -9.32 -1.42
N VAL A 370 7.57 -8.40 -1.24
CA VAL A 370 7.39 -7.12 -0.54
C VAL A 370 7.87 -5.96 -1.41
N HIS A 371 6.98 -5.42 -2.23
CA HIS A 371 7.26 -4.24 -3.03
C HIS A 371 7.23 -2.93 -2.19
N PRO A 372 7.97 -1.88 -2.60
CA PRO A 372 8.04 -0.60 -1.88
C PRO A 372 6.67 0.00 -1.54
N TRP A 373 5.74 0.01 -2.50
CA TRP A 373 4.42 0.58 -2.30
C TRP A 373 3.57 -0.14 -1.24
N TYR A 374 3.86 -1.40 -0.89
CA TYR A 374 3.15 -2.11 0.18
C TYR A 374 3.40 -1.49 1.56
N ILE A 375 4.61 -0.93 1.78
CA ILE A 375 5.00 -0.33 3.07
C ILE A 375 4.23 0.97 3.36
N THR A 376 3.64 1.60 2.35
CA THR A 376 2.74 2.76 2.53
C THR A 376 1.56 2.42 3.44
N THR A 377 1.07 1.17 3.43
CA THR A 377 -0.03 0.70 4.29
C THR A 377 0.41 0.60 5.75
N VAL A 378 1.65 0.15 5.98
CA VAL A 378 2.29 0.08 7.30
C VAL A 378 2.56 1.48 7.83
N VAL A 379 3.02 2.41 6.97
CA VAL A 379 3.16 3.84 7.30
C VAL A 379 1.81 4.42 7.72
N ALA A 380 0.75 4.23 6.93
CA ALA A 380 -0.59 4.74 7.25
C ALA A 380 -1.11 4.25 8.61
N ALA A 381 -0.92 2.97 8.93
CA ALA A 381 -1.26 2.42 10.23
C ALA A 381 -0.41 3.01 11.36
N SER A 382 0.90 3.17 11.14
CA SER A 382 1.86 3.66 12.14
C SER A 382 1.55 5.06 12.66
N VAL A 383 0.94 5.91 11.82
CA VAL A 383 0.59 7.30 12.14
C VAL A 383 -0.27 7.40 13.41
N PHE A 384 -1.15 6.42 13.64
CA PHE A 384 -2.02 6.36 14.82
C PHE A 384 -1.36 5.75 16.06
N THR A 385 -0.14 5.23 15.93
CA THR A 385 0.60 4.55 17.01
C THR A 385 1.77 5.41 17.52
N ARG A 386 2.45 4.93 18.55
CA ARG A 386 3.74 5.49 19.00
C ARG A 386 4.95 4.93 18.24
N PHE A 387 4.76 3.87 17.45
CA PHE A 387 5.83 3.17 16.76
C PHE A 387 6.16 3.89 15.45
N ARG A 388 7.44 4.14 15.20
CA ARG A 388 7.96 4.89 14.05
C ARG A 388 8.91 4.07 13.19
N TYR A 389 9.20 2.80 13.54
CA TYR A 389 9.93 1.89 12.63
C TYR A 389 9.34 1.81 11.21
N PRO A 390 8.03 1.97 10.94
CA PRO A 390 7.52 1.98 9.57
C PRO A 390 7.99 3.19 8.76
N LEU A 391 8.29 4.32 9.41
CA LEU A 391 8.90 5.47 8.74
C LEU A 391 10.34 5.14 8.34
N VAL A 392 11.07 4.42 9.18
CA VAL A 392 12.41 3.89 8.85
C VAL A 392 12.33 2.88 7.72
N TRP A 393 11.36 1.97 7.75
CA TRP A 393 11.14 1.01 6.67
C TRP A 393 10.87 1.74 5.34
N SER A 394 9.99 2.75 5.36
CA SER A 394 9.70 3.54 4.16
C SER A 394 10.92 4.30 3.62
N ALA A 395 11.88 4.61 4.48
CA ALA A 395 13.11 5.31 4.12
C ALA A 395 14.15 4.39 3.47
N ILE A 396 14.21 3.12 3.89
CA ILE A 396 15.23 2.17 3.46
C ILE A 396 14.76 1.26 2.32
N ILE A 397 13.46 0.97 2.20
CA ILE A 397 12.94 0.07 1.17
C ILE A 397 13.22 0.49 -0.30
N PRO A 398 13.46 1.78 -0.64
CA PRO A 398 13.94 2.13 -1.97
C PRO A 398 15.25 1.41 -2.38
N VAL A 399 16.03 0.90 -1.42
CA VAL A 399 17.22 0.08 -1.69
C VAL A 399 16.87 -1.19 -2.46
N SER A 400 15.66 -1.74 -2.30
CA SER A 400 15.18 -2.89 -3.07
C SER A 400 15.15 -2.65 -4.59
N TYR A 401 15.13 -1.39 -5.05
CA TYR A 401 15.25 -1.07 -6.48
C TYR A 401 16.62 -1.44 -7.08
N PHE A 402 17.62 -1.75 -6.25
CA PHE A 402 18.90 -2.28 -6.72
C PHE A 402 18.72 -3.48 -7.65
N THR A 403 17.70 -4.30 -7.41
CA THR A 403 17.34 -5.49 -8.19
C THR A 403 17.16 -5.21 -9.69
N TYR A 404 16.68 -4.01 -10.05
CA TYR A 404 16.36 -3.67 -11.44
C TYR A 404 17.55 -3.18 -12.26
N ARG A 405 18.76 -3.11 -11.69
CA ARG A 405 19.96 -2.60 -12.38
C ARG A 405 20.48 -3.53 -13.49
N THR A 406 20.09 -4.81 -13.48
CA THR A 406 20.50 -5.83 -14.45
C THR A 406 19.28 -6.46 -15.10
N ILE A 407 19.47 -7.01 -16.30
CA ILE A 407 18.50 -7.92 -16.92
C ILE A 407 19.29 -9.21 -17.25
N PRO A 408 18.91 -10.39 -16.71
CA PRO A 408 17.79 -10.62 -15.78
C PRO A 408 17.98 -9.93 -14.42
N TYR A 409 16.87 -9.73 -13.72
CA TYR A 409 16.86 -9.10 -12.40
C TYR A 409 17.60 -9.95 -11.37
N HIS A 410 18.48 -9.32 -10.60
CA HIS A 410 19.27 -9.97 -9.56
C HIS A 410 19.22 -9.18 -8.27
N GLU A 411 18.64 -9.79 -7.24
CA GLU A 411 18.58 -9.19 -5.92
C GLU A 411 19.91 -9.27 -5.18
N ASN A 412 20.20 -8.24 -4.38
CA ASN A 412 21.34 -8.26 -3.46
C ASN A 412 20.85 -8.60 -2.06
N LEU A 413 21.03 -9.86 -1.65
CA LEU A 413 20.55 -10.35 -0.36
C LEU A 413 21.23 -9.66 0.85
N TRP A 414 22.43 -9.09 0.68
CA TRP A 414 23.06 -8.29 1.75
C TRP A 414 22.33 -6.97 1.97
N LEU A 415 21.86 -6.33 0.89
CA LEU A 415 21.04 -5.12 0.99
C LEU A 415 19.69 -5.45 1.62
N THR A 416 19.04 -6.54 1.20
CA THR A 416 17.80 -7.03 1.82
C THR A 416 18.00 -7.33 3.31
N ALA A 417 19.08 -8.01 3.68
CA ALA A 417 19.40 -8.29 5.07
C ALA A 417 19.66 -7.01 5.89
N ALA A 418 20.36 -6.03 5.33
CA ALA A 418 20.61 -4.74 5.98
C ALA A 418 19.30 -3.93 6.18
N GLU A 419 18.42 -3.93 5.17
CA GLU A 419 17.08 -3.35 5.26
C GLU A 419 16.30 -3.95 6.45
N TYR A 420 16.09 -5.26 6.45
CA TYR A 420 15.27 -5.91 7.47
C TYR A 420 15.90 -5.87 8.86
N SER A 421 17.23 -6.02 8.97
CA SER A 421 17.94 -5.92 10.26
C SER A 421 17.76 -4.54 10.89
N THR A 422 17.81 -3.48 10.07
CA THR A 422 17.59 -2.11 10.53
C THR A 422 16.16 -1.92 11.04
N VAL A 423 15.17 -2.37 10.26
CA VAL A 423 13.75 -2.26 10.63
C VAL A 423 13.44 -3.03 11.92
N VAL A 424 13.92 -4.27 12.03
CA VAL A 424 13.74 -5.11 13.23
C VAL A 424 14.43 -4.51 14.45
N ALA A 425 15.65 -3.99 14.30
CA ALA A 425 16.39 -3.35 15.39
C ALA A 425 15.63 -2.13 15.95
N VAL A 426 15.11 -1.25 15.07
CA VAL A 426 14.32 -0.09 15.48
C VAL A 426 13.01 -0.52 16.13
N ALA A 427 12.28 -1.45 15.53
CA ALA A 427 11.02 -1.96 16.08
C ALA A 427 11.22 -2.53 17.50
N PHE A 428 12.26 -3.35 17.67
CA PHE A 428 12.59 -3.95 18.96
C PHE A 428 13.00 -2.91 20.01
N TRP A 429 13.78 -1.92 19.61
CA TRP A 429 14.17 -0.79 20.46
C TRP A 429 12.94 0.01 20.95
N GLU A 430 12.00 0.34 20.06
CA GLU A 430 10.77 1.06 20.42
C GLU A 430 9.85 0.27 21.37
N VAL A 431 9.78 -1.06 21.20
CA VAL A 431 9.08 -1.95 22.13
C VAL A 431 9.73 -1.91 23.51
N ARG A 432 11.05 -2.06 23.59
CA ARG A 432 11.81 -2.05 24.86
C ARG A 432 11.69 -0.72 25.61
N ILE A 433 11.76 0.41 24.93
CA ILE A 433 11.62 1.73 25.57
C ILE A 433 10.22 1.91 26.16
N GLY A 434 9.18 1.49 25.44
CA GLY A 434 7.80 1.60 25.94
C GLY A 434 7.56 0.81 27.22
N GLN A 435 8.15 -0.37 27.34
CA GLN A 435 8.07 -1.18 28.56
C GLN A 435 8.75 -0.50 29.76
N LYS A 436 9.88 0.18 29.54
CA LYS A 436 10.58 0.94 30.60
C LYS A 436 9.79 2.17 31.06
N SER A 437 9.08 2.85 30.16
CA SER A 437 8.23 3.98 30.51
C SER A 437 7.05 3.55 31.39
N ASN A 438 6.37 2.44 31.07
CA ASN A 438 5.27 1.91 31.87
C ASN A 438 5.70 1.43 33.26
N LYS A 439 6.91 0.87 33.42
CA LYS A 439 7.44 0.46 34.73
C LYS A 439 7.80 1.64 35.65
N LYS A 440 8.02 2.84 35.12
CA LYS A 440 8.25 4.05 35.94
C LYS A 440 6.96 4.71 36.39
N THR A 441 5.86 4.51 35.67
CA THR A 441 4.53 5.07 36.00
C THR A 441 3.67 4.16 36.88
N THR A 442 4.05 2.90 37.14
CA THR A 442 3.32 1.98 38.02
C THR A 442 3.33 2.33 39.52
N GLY A 443 3.82 3.52 39.90
CA GLY A 443 3.53 4.13 41.20
C GLY A 443 2.18 4.89 41.25
N ILE A 444 1.50 5.04 40.11
CA ILE A 444 0.18 5.67 40.02
C ILE A 444 -0.71 4.79 39.14
N SER A 445 -1.74 4.21 39.75
CA SER A 445 -2.79 3.46 39.07
C SER A 445 -3.52 4.37 38.07
N THR A 446 -3.43 4.08 36.79
CA THR A 446 -4.39 4.55 35.79
C THR A 446 -5.09 3.36 35.15
N ASN A 447 -6.21 2.97 35.75
CA ASN A 447 -7.30 2.35 35.00
C ASN A 447 -7.78 3.38 33.97
N GLY A 448 -7.45 3.15 32.71
CA GLY A 448 -7.86 4.01 31.60
C GLY A 448 -7.37 3.45 30.28
N PHE A 449 -8.28 2.76 29.58
CA PHE A 449 -8.28 2.42 28.16
C PHE A 449 -7.17 3.06 27.30
N PHE A 450 -6.33 2.21 26.67
CA PHE A 450 -5.73 2.42 25.34
C PHE A 450 -5.31 1.11 24.70
#